data_AF-C4GFU1-F1
#
_entry.id   AF-C4GFU1-F1
#
_cell.length_a   1.000
_cell.length_b   1.000
_cell.length_c   1.000
_cell.angle_alpha   90.00
_cell.angle_beta   90.00
_cell.angle_gamma   90.00
#
_symmetry.space_group_name_H-M   'P 1'
#
loop_
_entity.id
_entity.type
_entity.pdbx_description
1 polymer ?
#
loop_
_entity_poly.entity_id
_entity_poly.type
_entity_poly.pdbx_seq_one_letter_code
_entity_poly.pdbx_strand_id
1 'polypeptide(L)' 'MQDHKTTLDNLLAQTNLTRAELARIFQIAPRNISRWNTHGIPQYAIAYLQLKAENIKLQEQIQAYKVIIKA' A
#
# COMPACT_ATOMS: atom_id res chain seq x y z
N MET A 1 -22.73 2.00 2.26
CA MET A 1 -21.87 1.72 1.08
C MET A 1 -20.44 1.84 1.54
N GLN A 2 -19.61 0.83 1.30
CA GLN A 2 -18.20 0.85 1.69
C GLN A 2 -17.47 1.83 0.77
N ASP A 3 -16.84 2.86 1.34
CA ASP A 3 -16.12 3.85 0.55
C ASP A 3 -14.77 3.28 0.09
N HIS A 4 -14.79 2.63 -1.07
CA HIS A 4 -13.61 2.02 -1.67
C HIS A 4 -12.52 3.05 -1.99
N LYS A 5 -12.89 4.30 -2.27
CA LYS A 5 -11.91 5.37 -2.50
C LYS A 5 -11.14 5.67 -1.22
N THR A 6 -11.84 5.91 -0.12
CA THR A 6 -11.22 6.17 1.19
C THR A 6 -10.39 4.98 1.66
N THR A 7 -10.90 3.76 1.45
CA THR A 7 -10.16 2.53 1.79
C THR A 7 -8.84 2.43 1.01
N LEU A 8 -8.87 2.68 -0.31
CA LEU A 8 -7.68 2.64 -1.15
C LEU A 8 -6.70 3.75 -0.78
N ASP A 9 -7.18 4.97 -0.54
CA ASP A 9 -6.33 6.10 -0.14
C ASP A 9 -5.63 5.83 1.20
N ASN A 10 -6.31 5.22 2.17
CA ASN A 10 -5.70 4.83 3.44
C ASN A 10 -4.62 3.75 3.28
N LEU A 11 -4.84 2.74 2.45
CA LEU A 11 -3.85 1.68 2.19
C LEU A 11 -2.61 2.23 1.45
N LEU A 12 -2.83 3.15 0.51
CA LEU A 12 -1.76 3.83 -0.20
C LEU A 12 -0.92 4.72 0.72
N ALA A 13 -1.58 5.47 1.62
CA ALA A 13 -0.90 6.31 2.61
C ALA A 13 -0.01 5.46 3.55
N GLN A 14 -0.49 4.31 4.02
CA GLN A 14 0.29 3.40 4.87
C GLN A 14 1.52 2.81 4.18
N THR A 15 1.55 2.80 2.85
CA THR A 15 2.64 2.21 2.06
C THR A 15 3.54 3.25 1.40
N ASN A 16 3.26 4.55 1.60
CA ASN A 16 3.87 5.66 0.86
C ASN A 16 3.84 5.47 -0.66
N LEU A 17 2.78 4.85 -1.18
CA LEU A 17 2.59 4.64 -2.61
C LEU A 17 1.56 5.62 -3.18
N THR A 18 1.81 6.06 -4.40
CA THR A 18 0.82 6.73 -5.23
C THR A 18 0.02 5.71 -6.04
N ARG A 19 -1.17 6.10 -6.51
CA ARG A 19 -1.95 5.29 -7.46
C ARG A 19 -1.18 4.97 -8.76
N ALA A 20 -0.34 5.89 -9.21
CA ALA A 20 0.48 5.73 -10.41
C ALA A 20 1.61 4.70 -10.21
N GLU A 21 2.21 4.65 -9.02
CA GLU A 21 3.19 3.61 -8.67
C GLU A 21 2.52 2.26 -8.50
N LEU A 22 1.35 2.22 -7.87
CA LEU A 22 0.58 0.98 -7.74
C LEU A 22 0.20 0.39 -9.10
N ALA A 23 -0.21 1.24 -10.05
CA ALA A 23 -0.48 0.84 -11.43
C ALA A 23 0.75 0.24 -12.11
N ARG A 24 1.93 0.86 -11.91
CA ARG A 24 3.22 0.37 -12.43
C ARG A 24 3.61 -0.98 -11.82
N ILE A 25 3.44 -1.15 -10.51
CA ILE A 25 3.72 -2.41 -9.79
C ILE A 25 2.89 -3.56 -10.35
N PHE A 26 1.58 -3.34 -10.53
CA PHE A 26 0.68 -4.36 -11.06
C PHE A 26 0.68 -4.46 -12.59
N GLN A 27 1.45 -3.62 -13.29
CA GLN A 27 1.49 -3.55 -14.75
C GLN A 27 0.10 -3.36 -15.39
N ILE A 28 -0.74 -2.53 -14.76
CA ILE A 28 -2.08 -2.21 -15.26
C ILE A 28 -2.20 -0.73 -15.58
N ALA A 29 -3.14 -0.40 -16.47
CA ALA A 29 -3.42 0.99 -16.79
C ALA A 29 -3.93 1.75 -15.55
N PRO A 30 -3.51 3.01 -15.30
CA PRO A 30 -3.97 3.82 -14.16
C PRO A 30 -5.50 3.92 -14.04
N ARG A 31 -6.21 3.91 -15.19
CA ARG A 31 -7.69 3.90 -15.22
C ARG A 31 -8.31 2.71 -14.49
N ASN A 32 -7.62 1.56 -14.43
CA ASN A 32 -8.09 0.37 -13.72
C ASN A 32 -8.05 0.61 -12.21
N ILE A 33 -7.00 1.27 -11.70
CA ILE A 33 -6.95 1.70 -10.30
C ILE A 33 -8.08 2.67 -9.98
N SER A 34 -8.38 3.62 -10.88
CA SER A 34 -9.51 4.55 -10.70
C SER A 34 -10.86 3.84 -10.62
N ARG A 35 -11.05 2.74 -11.35
CA ARG A 35 -12.28 1.92 -11.30
C ARG A 35 -12.49 1.24 -9.96
N TRP A 36 -11.43 1.00 -9.19
CA TRP A 36 -11.54 0.38 -7.86
C TRP A 36 -12.31 1.26 -6.86
N ASN A 37 -12.32 2.58 -7.08
CA ASN A 37 -13.11 3.51 -6.27
C ASN A 37 -14.63 3.23 -6.33
N THR A 38 -15.11 2.61 -7.40
CA THR A 38 -16.55 2.37 -7.63
C THR A 38 -16.91 0.89 -7.71
N HIS A 39 -16.01 0.04 -8.21
CA HIS A 39 -16.27 -1.39 -8.43
C HIS A 39 -15.72 -2.27 -7.31
N GLY A 40 -15.02 -1.68 -6.34
CA GLY A 40 -14.32 -2.42 -5.29
C GLY A 40 -12.84 -2.62 -5.60
N ILE A 41 -12.06 -2.73 -4.53
CA ILE A 41 -10.63 -3.00 -4.62
C ILE A 41 -10.44 -4.52 -4.72
N PRO A 42 -9.68 -5.03 -5.69
CA PRO A 42 -9.39 -6.45 -5.77
C PRO A 42 -8.67 -6.96 -4.52
N GLN A 43 -9.03 -8.16 -4.06
CA GLN A 43 -8.49 -8.74 -2.81
C GLN A 43 -6.96 -8.90 -2.86
N TYR A 44 -6.40 -9.25 -4.03
CA TYR A 44 -4.94 -9.35 -4.20
C TYR A 44 -4.23 -8.00 -3.99
N ALA A 45 -4.88 -6.89 -4.38
CA ALA A 45 -4.30 -5.56 -4.23
C ALA A 45 -4.34 -5.12 -2.77
N ILE A 46 -5.42 -5.45 -2.05
CA ILE A 46 -5.52 -5.24 -0.59
C ILE A 46 -4.40 -6.00 0.12
N ALA A 47 -4.27 -7.30 -0.15
CA ALA A 47 -3.27 -8.16 0.47
C ALA A 47 -1.84 -7.64 0.22
N TYR A 48 -1.53 -7.24 -1.02
CA TYR A 48 -0.24 -6.66 -1.37
C TYR A 48 0.07 -5.39 -0.56
N LEU A 49 -0.89 -4.46 -0.48
CA LEU A 49 -0.70 -3.20 0.24
C LEU A 49 -0.53 -3.43 1.75
N GLN A 50 -1.29 -4.36 2.33
CA GLN A 50 -1.15 -4.73 3.75
C GLN A 50 0.24 -5.33 4.04
N LEU A 51 0.69 -6.28 3.23
CA LEU A 51 2.02 -6.89 3.38
C LEU A 51 3.14 -5.87 3.20
N LYS A 52 3.00 -4.93 2.26
CA LYS A 52 3.98 -3.87 2.05
C LYS A 52 4.05 -2.93 3.26
N ALA A 53 2.90 -2.54 3.83
CA ALA A 53 2.86 -1.69 5.01
C ALA A 53 3.52 -2.38 6.21
N GLU A 54 3.26 -3.67 6.42
CA GLU A 54 3.90 -4.46 7.46
C GLU A 54 5.42 -4.57 7.24
N ASN A 55 5.87 -4.80 6.01
CA ASN A 55 7.29 -4.85 5.68
C ASN A 55 8.00 -3.52 6.00
N ILE A 56 7.39 -2.38 5.67
CA ILE A 56 7.94 -1.05 6.02
C ILE A 56 8.12 -0.93 7.53
N LYS A 57 7.10 -1.27 8.32
CA LYS A 57 7.18 -1.23 9.79
C LYS A 57 8.28 -2.14 10.34
N LEU A 58 8.43 -3.35 9.78
CA LEU A 58 9.48 -4.28 10.18
C LEU A 58 10.87 -3.72 9.86
N GLN A 59 11.06 -3.10 8.69
CA GLN A 59 12.33 -2.46 8.33
C GLN A 59 12.67 -1.29 9.25
N GLU A 60 11.68 -0.47 9.60
CA GLU A 60 11.84 0.61 10.58
C GLU A 60 12.27 0.09 11.95
N GLN A 61 11.63 -0.97 12.44
CA GLN A 61 12.00 -1.63 13.70
C GLN A 61 13.43 -2.19 13.65
N ILE A 62 13.77 -2.92 12.58
CA ILE A 62 15.13 -3.47 12.38
C ILE A 62 16.16 -2.35 12.39
N GLN A 63 15.87 -1.23 11.73
CA GLN A 63 16.78 -0.08 11.71
C GLN A 63 16.93 0.56 13.09
N ALA A 64 15.84 0.72 13.84
CA ALA A 64 15.88 1.23 15.22
C ALA A 64 16.73 0.32 16.14
N TYR A 65 16.55 -1.01 16.05
CA TYR A 65 17.36 -1.95 16.83
C TYR A 65 18.84 -1.92 16.46
N LYS A 66 19.18 -1.77 15.17
CA LYS A 66 20.57 -1.62 14.73
C LYS A 66 21.25 -0.38 15.31
N VAL A 67 20.51 0.72 15.50
CA VAL A 67 21.04 1.95 16.11
C VAL A 67 21.31 1.74 17.60
N ILE A 68 20.40 1.07 18.32
CA ILE A 68 20.54 0.79 19.76
C ILE A 68 21.76 -0.09 20.04
N ILE A 69 22.03 -1.10 19.21
CA ILE A 69 23.16 -2.03 19.43
C ILE A 69 24.52 -1.38 19.13
N LYS A 70 24.56 -0.30 18.34
CA LYS A 70 25.80 0.41 17.96
C LYS A 70 26.16 1.58 18.88
N ALA A 71 25.27 2.00 19.77
CA ALA A 71 25.47 3.10 20.71
C ALA A 71 25.92 2.57 22.08
#